data_AF-A0A1F1X3Z8-F1
#
_entry.id   AF-A0A1F1X3Z8-F1
#
_cell.length_a   1.000
_cell.length_b   1.000
_cell.length_c   1.000
_cell.angle_alpha   90.00
_cell.angle_beta   90.00
_cell.angle_gamma   90.00
#
_symmetry.space_group_name_H-M   'P 1'
#
loop_
_entity.id
_entity.type
_entity.pdbx_description
1 polymer ?
#
loop_
_entity_poly.entity_id
_entity_poly.type
_entity_poly.pdbx_seq_one_letter_code
_entity_poly.pdbx_strand_id
1 'polypeptide(L)'
;MRARYPRYYAQRDLLGAAESVIAGYHRAVVGGTPVSMTHSWRDPDLPDESVQVSIGDERLLLTVEEWLDRIEVAESYVMSWVSARVHLEGAKHGTDRGSGEPYWHEAVRRANPGRR
;
A
#
# COMPACT_ATOMS: atom_id res chain seq x y z
N MET A 1 13.61 22.49 -7.54
CA MET A 1 12.65 22.52 -6.40
C MET A 1 12.84 21.33 -5.46
N ARG A 2 12.90 20.08 -5.95
CA ARG A 2 13.20 18.88 -5.14
C ARG A 2 14.47 18.97 -4.28
N ALA A 3 15.60 19.34 -4.87
CA ALA A 3 16.88 19.49 -4.14
C ALA A 3 16.85 20.53 -3.00
N ARG A 4 15.87 21.47 -3.01
CA ARG A 4 15.71 22.49 -1.98
C ARG A 4 14.88 22.00 -0.78
N TYR A 5 14.03 20.99 -0.97
CA TYR A 5 13.15 20.43 0.05
C TYR A 5 13.09 18.90 -0.05
N PRO A 6 14.24 18.21 0.08
CA PRO A 6 14.33 16.77 -0.21
C PRO A 6 13.37 15.95 0.67
N ARG A 7 13.28 16.27 1.96
CA ARG A 7 12.41 15.56 2.91
C ARG A 7 10.92 15.72 2.62
N TYR A 8 10.48 16.92 2.23
CA TYR A 8 9.09 17.18 1.84
C TYR A 8 8.67 16.32 0.64
N TYR A 9 9.52 16.26 -0.39
CA TYR A 9 9.22 15.44 -1.56
C TYR A 9 9.34 13.94 -1.27
N ALA A 10 10.29 13.52 -0.43
CA ALA A 10 10.37 12.14 0.04
C ALA A 10 9.11 11.71 0.81
N GLN A 11 8.57 12.57 1.70
CA GLN A 11 7.31 12.29 2.40
C GLN A 11 6.14 12.13 1.43
N ARG A 12 6.06 13.02 0.42
CA ARG A 12 5.03 12.93 -0.61
C ARG A 12 5.15 11.67 -1.46
N ASP A 13 6.37 11.28 -1.79
CA ASP A 13 6.63 10.07 -2.56
C ASP A 13 6.31 8.80 -1.74
N LEU A 14 6.65 8.78 -0.43
CA LEU A 14 6.25 7.69 0.48
C LEU A 14 4.73 7.55 0.57
N LEU A 15 4.03 8.67 0.76
CA LEU A 15 2.58 8.69 0.81
C LEU A 15 1.98 8.20 -0.51
N GLY A 16 2.48 8.70 -1.64
CA GLY A 16 2.01 8.29 -2.96
C GLY A 16 2.25 6.79 -3.24
N ALA A 17 3.42 6.27 -2.84
CA ALA A 17 3.75 4.86 -2.97
C ALA A 17 2.78 3.97 -2.16
N ALA A 18 2.51 4.33 -0.90
CA ALA A 18 1.54 3.61 -0.09
C ALA A 18 0.12 3.75 -0.65
N GLU A 19 -0.34 4.96 -0.96
CA GLU A 19 -1.67 5.21 -1.53
C GLU A 19 -1.91 4.41 -2.83
N SER A 20 -0.92 4.34 -3.72
CA SER A 20 -0.99 3.56 -4.96
C SER A 20 -1.34 2.09 -4.67
N VAL A 21 -0.57 1.44 -3.79
CA VAL A 21 -0.77 0.02 -3.45
C VAL A 21 -2.10 -0.21 -2.76
N ILE A 22 -2.43 0.60 -1.76
CA ILE A 22 -3.62 0.40 -0.91
C ILE A 22 -4.90 0.69 -1.69
N ALA A 23 -4.92 1.76 -2.49
CA ALA A 23 -6.05 2.04 -3.39
C ALA A 23 -6.19 0.95 -4.46
N GLY A 24 -5.09 0.47 -5.04
CA GLY A 24 -5.08 -0.64 -5.99
C GLY A 24 -5.69 -1.91 -5.38
N TYR A 25 -5.31 -2.26 -4.15
CA TYR A 25 -5.86 -3.39 -3.40
C TYR A 25 -7.37 -3.23 -3.20
N HIS A 26 -7.83 -2.10 -2.67
CA HIS A 26 -9.25 -1.88 -2.40
C HIS A 26 -10.13 -1.86 -3.65
N ARG A 27 -9.60 -1.40 -4.80
CA ARG A 27 -10.33 -1.46 -6.08
C ARG A 27 -10.42 -2.87 -6.63
N ALA A 28 -9.38 -3.67 -6.47
CA ALA A 28 -9.28 -4.99 -7.09
C ALA A 28 -9.86 -6.12 -6.23
N VAL A 29 -9.90 -5.96 -4.91
CA VAL A 29 -10.22 -7.03 -3.95
C VAL A 29 -11.45 -6.67 -3.11
N VAL A 30 -12.47 -7.53 -3.16
CA VAL A 30 -13.66 -7.45 -2.31
C VAL A 30 -13.72 -8.66 -1.38
N GLY A 31 -13.78 -8.42 -0.08
CA GLY A 31 -13.89 -9.47 0.95
C GLY A 31 -12.57 -10.19 1.29
N GLY A 32 -11.42 -9.63 0.91
CA GLY A 32 -10.11 -10.06 1.40
C GLY A 32 -9.77 -9.44 2.77
N THR A 33 -8.56 -9.72 3.28
CA THR A 33 -8.06 -9.13 4.52
C THR A 33 -8.15 -7.59 4.49
N PRO A 34 -8.73 -6.93 5.51
CA PRO A 34 -8.74 -5.47 5.58
C PRO A 34 -7.33 -4.91 5.66
N VAL A 35 -7.06 -3.90 4.84
CA VAL A 35 -5.81 -3.13 4.84
C VAL A 35 -6.19 -1.67 5.07
N SER A 36 -5.42 -0.95 5.87
CA SER A 36 -5.61 0.49 6.06
C SER A 36 -4.28 1.24 6.07
N MET A 37 -4.35 2.56 5.93
CA MET A 37 -3.19 3.43 5.93
C MET A 37 -3.52 4.74 6.65
N THR A 38 -2.53 5.30 7.33
CA THR A 38 -2.54 6.68 7.84
C THR A 38 -1.14 7.31 7.66
N HIS A 39 -0.99 8.59 7.97
CA HIS A 39 0.28 9.31 7.86
C HIS A 39 0.38 10.40 8.93
N SER A 40 1.59 10.87 9.20
CA SER A 40 1.90 11.77 10.32
C SER A 40 1.14 13.12 10.29
N TRP A 41 0.77 13.62 9.11
CA TRP A 41 -0.09 14.83 9.02
C TRP A 41 -1.54 14.61 9.46
N ARG A 42 -1.99 13.36 9.53
CA ARG A 42 -3.36 12.98 9.92
C ARG A 42 -3.42 12.42 11.33
N ASP A 43 -2.40 11.69 11.74
CA ASP A 43 -2.32 11.02 13.02
C ASP A 43 -1.14 11.57 13.84
N PRO A 44 -1.41 12.29 14.95
CA PRO A 44 -0.36 12.92 15.76
C PRO A 44 0.45 11.90 16.59
N ASP A 45 0.00 10.65 16.71
CA ASP A 45 0.74 9.61 17.44
C ASP A 45 1.84 8.97 16.58
N LEU A 46 1.87 9.26 15.27
CA LEU A 46 2.92 8.81 14.37
C LEU A 46 4.14 9.74 14.40
N PRO A 47 5.35 9.19 14.23
CA PRO A 47 6.55 10.01 14.05
C PRO A 47 6.39 11.00 12.89
N ASP A 48 7.04 12.17 13.00
CA ASP A 48 7.06 13.15 11.92
C ASP A 48 7.55 12.54 10.61
N GLU A 49 6.98 13.01 9.50
CA GLU A 49 7.34 12.57 8.15
C GLU A 49 7.29 11.04 8.00
N SER A 50 6.16 10.45 8.40
CA SER A 50 5.94 9.02 8.29
C SER A 50 4.60 8.65 7.68
N VAL A 51 4.53 7.42 7.18
CA VAL A 51 3.34 6.75 6.66
C VAL A 51 3.26 5.38 7.31
N GLN A 52 2.08 5.00 7.80
CA GLN A 52 1.84 3.69 8.38
C GLN A 52 0.79 2.92 7.57
N VAL A 53 1.08 1.67 7.24
CA VAL A 53 0.13 0.70 6.68
C VAL A 53 -0.17 -0.36 7.74
N SER A 54 -1.43 -0.74 7.90
CA SER A 54 -1.88 -1.69 8.91
C SER A 54 -2.66 -2.85 8.27
N ILE A 55 -2.36 -4.08 8.71
CA ILE A 55 -3.06 -5.32 8.34
C ILE A 55 -3.23 -6.16 9.61
N GLY A 56 -4.46 -6.25 10.13
CA GLY A 56 -4.70 -6.86 11.44
C GLY A 56 -3.89 -6.16 12.53
N ASP A 57 -3.09 -6.92 13.27
CA ASP A 57 -2.19 -6.41 14.33
C ASP A 57 -0.80 -5.99 13.80
N GLU A 58 -0.50 -6.27 12.52
CA GLU A 58 0.78 -5.91 11.91
C GLU A 58 0.76 -4.49 11.36
N ARG A 59 1.89 -3.80 11.51
CA ARG A 59 2.08 -2.42 11.07
C ARG A 59 3.40 -2.30 10.30
N LEU A 60 3.34 -1.62 9.16
CA LEU A 60 4.50 -1.16 8.43
C LEU A 60 4.63 0.34 8.62
N LEU A 61 5.69 0.78 9.29
CA LEU A 61 6.02 2.20 9.41
C LEU A 61 7.11 2.55 8.40
N LEU A 62 6.86 3.57 7.58
CA LEU A 62 7.81 4.13 6.62
C LEU A 62 8.11 5.54 7.05
N THR A 63 9.38 5.84 7.37
CA THR A 63 9.81 7.18 7.75
C THR A 63 10.68 7.78 6.64
N VAL A 64 10.61 9.09 6.44
CA VAL A 64 11.50 9.78 5.48
C VAL A 64 12.97 9.56 5.83
N GLU A 65 13.32 9.54 7.11
CA GLU A 65 14.70 9.29 7.54
C GLU A 65 15.27 7.98 7.00
N GLU A 66 14.50 6.90 7.05
CA GLU A 66 14.96 5.58 6.58
C GLU A 66 14.86 5.39 5.06
N TRP A 67 14.06 6.20 4.38
CA TRP A 67 13.70 5.99 2.97
C TRP A 67 14.21 7.06 2.02
N LEU A 68 14.83 8.13 2.53
CA LEU A 68 15.27 9.26 1.74
C LEU A 68 16.11 8.87 0.52
N ASP A 69 17.05 7.93 0.69
CA ASP A 69 18.01 7.51 -0.34
C ASP A 69 17.57 6.28 -1.15
N ARG A 70 16.35 5.78 -0.92
CA ARG A 70 15.81 4.57 -1.58
C ARG A 70 14.31 4.69 -1.89
N ILE A 71 13.84 5.92 -2.05
CA ILE A 71 12.42 6.24 -2.19
C ILE A 71 11.80 5.59 -3.44
N GLU A 72 12.61 5.41 -4.47
CA GLU A 72 12.23 4.80 -5.75
C GLU A 72 11.80 3.33 -5.64
N VAL A 73 12.19 2.62 -4.57
CA VAL A 73 11.75 1.24 -4.32
C VAL A 73 10.65 1.13 -3.26
N ALA A 74 10.16 2.25 -2.72
CA ALA A 74 9.15 2.26 -1.67
C ALA A 74 7.84 1.57 -2.09
N GLU A 75 7.35 1.85 -3.29
CA GLU A 75 6.10 1.25 -3.78
C GLU A 75 6.20 -0.27 -3.90
N SER A 76 7.28 -0.78 -4.52
CA SER A 76 7.50 -2.22 -4.64
C SER A 76 7.68 -2.89 -3.27
N TYR A 77 8.30 -2.21 -2.32
CA TYR A 77 8.44 -2.71 -0.96
C TYR A 77 7.09 -2.80 -0.23
N VAL A 78 6.26 -1.75 -0.31
CA VAL A 78 4.90 -1.76 0.26
C VAL A 78 4.07 -2.86 -0.39
N MET A 79 4.13 -2.99 -1.72
CA MET A 79 3.45 -4.05 -2.46
C MET A 79 3.86 -5.44 -1.98
N SER A 80 5.17 -5.69 -1.83
CA SER A 80 5.68 -6.96 -1.31
C SER A 80 5.23 -7.20 0.13
N TRP A 81 5.22 -6.18 0.98
CA TRP A 81 4.83 -6.33 2.38
C TRP A 81 3.33 -6.62 2.54
N VAL A 82 2.48 -5.88 1.80
CA VAL A 82 1.01 -6.06 1.81
C VAL A 82 0.64 -7.42 1.23
N SER A 83 1.20 -7.78 0.07
CA SER A 83 0.87 -9.04 -0.60
C SER A 83 1.27 -10.28 0.19
N ALA A 84 2.31 -10.19 1.02
CA ALA A 84 2.71 -11.29 1.91
C ALA A 84 1.75 -11.51 3.10
N ARG A 85 0.87 -10.54 3.40
CA ARG A 85 0.03 -10.52 4.61
C ARG A 85 -1.47 -10.61 4.34
N VAL A 86 -1.91 -10.25 3.15
CA VAL A 86 -3.32 -10.36 2.80
C VAL A 86 -3.69 -11.80 2.46
N HIS A 87 -4.79 -12.26 3.02
CA HIS A 87 -5.45 -13.50 2.66
C HIS A 87 -6.57 -13.19 1.67
N LEU A 88 -6.64 -13.97 0.60
CA LEU A 88 -7.54 -13.74 -0.54
C LEU A 88 -8.52 -14.89 -0.75
N GLU A 89 -8.42 -15.96 0.05
CA GLU A 89 -9.36 -17.07 0.03
C GLU A 89 -10.77 -16.56 0.30
N GLY A 90 -11.69 -16.82 -0.62
CA GLY A 90 -13.07 -16.35 -0.52
C GLY A 90 -13.31 -14.97 -1.13
N ALA A 91 -12.26 -14.19 -1.43
CA ALA A 91 -12.37 -12.86 -2.02
C ALA A 91 -12.90 -12.90 -3.47
N LYS A 92 -13.39 -11.74 -3.92
CA LYS A 92 -13.90 -11.52 -5.28
C LYS A 92 -13.16 -10.38 -5.95
N HIS A 93 -13.17 -10.36 -7.28
CA HIS A 93 -12.74 -9.18 -8.02
C HIS A 93 -13.65 -8.00 -7.72
N GLY A 94 -13.06 -6.83 -7.50
CA GLY A 94 -13.79 -5.57 -7.52
C GLY A 94 -14.33 -5.24 -8.91
N THR A 95 -15.23 -4.25 -8.94
CA THR A 95 -16.03 -3.91 -10.12
C THR A 95 -15.24 -3.19 -11.22
N ASP A 96 -14.07 -2.66 -10.90
CA ASP A 96 -13.30 -1.82 -11.81
C ASP A 96 -12.10 -2.58 -12.42
N ARG A 97 -12.40 -3.41 -13.44
CA ARG A 97 -11.39 -4.21 -14.16
C ARG A 97 -10.46 -3.39 -15.06
N GLY A 98 -10.77 -2.11 -15.30
CA GLY A 98 -10.00 -1.24 -16.20
C GLY A 98 -8.93 -0.39 -15.51
N SER A 99 -9.04 -0.18 -14.20
CA SER A 99 -8.17 0.71 -13.41
C SER A 99 -7.47 0.01 -12.23
N GLY A 100 -7.75 -1.27 -12.00
CA GLY A 100 -7.13 -2.07 -10.95
C GLY A 100 -5.72 -2.52 -11.32
N GLU A 101 -4.80 -2.47 -10.37
CA GLU A 101 -3.44 -3.00 -10.49
C GLU A 101 -3.51 -4.48 -10.94
N PRO A 102 -2.94 -4.86 -12.11
CA PRO A 102 -3.08 -6.21 -12.67
C PRO A 102 -2.69 -7.34 -11.71
N TYR A 103 -1.70 -7.06 -10.85
CA TYR A 103 -1.26 -7.97 -9.81
C TYR A 103 -2.41 -8.48 -8.93
N TRP A 104 -3.25 -7.59 -8.38
CA TRP A 104 -4.29 -7.98 -7.42
C TRP A 104 -5.38 -8.81 -8.07
N HIS A 105 -5.74 -8.51 -9.33
CA HIS A 105 -6.65 -9.35 -10.10
C HIS A 105 -6.08 -10.75 -10.33
N GLU A 106 -4.79 -10.88 -10.63
CA GLU A 106 -4.18 -12.19 -10.75
C GLU A 106 -4.11 -12.94 -9.41
N ALA A 107 -3.75 -12.25 -8.33
CA ALA A 107 -3.65 -12.81 -6.99
C ALA A 107 -5.00 -13.38 -6.52
N VAL A 108 -6.10 -12.63 -6.69
CA VAL A 108 -7.46 -13.10 -6.36
C VAL A 108 -7.82 -14.36 -7.15
N ARG A 109 -7.54 -14.37 -8.46
CA ARG A 109 -7.81 -15.52 -9.33
C ARG A 109 -7.03 -16.75 -8.90
N ARG A 110 -5.76 -16.59 -8.51
CA ARG A 110 -4.90 -17.69 -8.06
C ARG A 110 -5.37 -18.26 -6.72
N ALA A 111 -5.80 -17.42 -5.80
CA ALA A 111 -6.32 -17.83 -4.49
C ALA A 111 -7.72 -18.48 -4.57
N ASN A 112 -8.47 -18.25 -5.66
CA ASN A 112 -9.85 -18.73 -5.81
C ASN A 112 -10.06 -19.50 -7.14
N PRO A 113 -9.37 -20.65 -7.34
CA PRO A 113 -9.52 -21.43 -8.55
C PRO A 113 -10.97 -21.90 -8.73
N GLY A 114 -11.54 -21.70 -9.93
CA GLY A 114 -12.89 -22.16 -10.27
C GLY A 114 -14.04 -21.22 -9.88
N ARG A 115 -13.76 -20.11 -9.17
CA ARG A 115 -14.73 -19.02 -9.02
C ARG A 115 -14.62 -18.07 -10.20
N ARG A 116 -15.69 -17.99 -11.01
CA ARG A 116 -15.84 -17.07 -12.14
C ARG A 116 -16.69 -15.86 -11.76
#